data_AF-A0A8C9QXI6-F1
#
_entry.id   AF-A0A8C9QXI6-F1
#
_cell.length_a   1.000
_cell.length_b   1.000
_cell.length_c   1.000
_cell.angle_alpha   90.00
_cell.angle_beta   90.00
_cell.angle_gamma   90.00
#
_symmetry.space_group_name_H-M   'P 1'
#
loop_
_entity.id
_entity.type
_entity.pdbx_description
1 polymer ?
#
loop_
_entity_poly.entity_id
_entity_poly.type
_entity_poly.pdbx_seq_one_letter_code
_entity_poly.pdbx_strand_id
1 'polypeptide(L)'
;PVWRSELGTLWTALLLDSRGDSEPSEECGQFNTTSWKRDRQTPRLRVQFLQFSRSDPDCPRAFQKEALSHLLQSPLFNASLPTRIIIHGYRAVGSKPTWVTPLAQTLLAVGEANVLAVDWLYQASFPYPLVVQHYKDVALEVSVLINALKDQGSSLESFHLIGVSLGAHVCGFVGTLFGGKVGRITGLDPAGPLVNRRDRYDRLDPSDALFVEAIHTDADNFGISIPIGHVSFFPNGGKDQPGCTRSLIPAVFSYVICDHMRAVHLYMSALNGSCPLAGIPCPSYEDFLDGRCLDCRETFDGTCPRIGLQEKSGITIALPPEEEKLYLFTSQAPPYCAKHILLEMEVSPQTRSTEVQVTLRSLGHPDTKQRIKLHTGTSVYKRTFPLPVSLCAVDSIHMQNTATWFNRKEDVRFLSICLSEFPPRREDAPLCVTHVDLWKSTPWSHDFVHLCSDP
;
A
#
# COMPACT_ATOMS: atom_id res chain seq x y z
N PRO A 1 69.43 13.66 -13.41
CA PRO A 1 70.40 14.48 -12.64
C PRO A 1 69.72 14.97 -11.34
N VAL A 2 69.65 14.15 -10.28
CA VAL A 2 70.63 14.05 -9.15
C VAL A 2 70.83 15.45 -8.53
N TRP A 3 70.39 15.75 -7.30
CA TRP A 3 70.90 15.37 -5.95
C TRP A 3 69.75 15.48 -4.89
N ARG A 4 69.42 14.54 -3.97
CA ARG A 4 70.02 14.14 -2.64
C ARG A 4 70.47 15.33 -1.76
N SER A 5 70.35 15.43 -0.44
CA SER A 5 69.84 14.70 0.76
C SER A 5 70.07 15.68 1.96
N GLU A 6 69.33 15.67 3.08
CA GLU A 6 69.74 15.21 4.44
C GLU A 6 68.75 15.86 5.45
N LEU A 7 68.00 15.09 6.26
CA LEU A 7 68.25 14.64 7.65
C LEU A 7 68.26 15.72 8.74
N GLY A 8 67.25 15.62 9.63
CA GLY A 8 67.45 15.66 11.09
C GLY A 8 66.98 16.92 11.83
N THR A 9 65.86 16.83 12.56
CA THR A 9 65.84 16.88 14.05
C THR A 9 64.43 16.71 14.61
N LEU A 10 64.30 15.74 15.53
CA LEU A 10 63.16 15.57 16.44
C LEU A 10 63.15 16.69 17.48
N TRP A 11 61.98 17.27 17.74
CA TRP A 11 61.64 17.85 19.03
C TRP A 11 60.21 17.45 19.41
N THR A 12 60.13 16.61 20.44
CA THR A 12 58.93 16.26 21.19
C THR A 12 58.49 17.45 22.04
N ALA A 13 57.24 17.87 21.88
CA ALA A 13 56.53 18.70 22.87
C ALA A 13 55.21 18.01 23.20
N LEU A 14 55.16 17.44 24.42
CA LEU A 14 53.93 17.03 25.08
C LEU A 14 53.05 18.26 25.30
N LEU A 15 51.84 18.25 24.74
CA LEU A 15 50.72 18.99 25.28
C LEU A 15 49.66 17.99 25.71
N LEU A 16 49.51 17.88 27.03
CA LEU A 16 48.34 17.35 27.70
C LEU A 16 47.14 18.15 27.22
N ASP A 17 46.29 17.56 26.39
CA ASP A 17 44.91 18.02 26.26
C ASP A 17 44.03 17.12 27.12
N SER A 18 43.27 17.78 27.98
CA SER A 18 42.38 17.19 28.97
C SER A 18 41.33 16.34 28.28
N ARG A 19 41.25 15.06 28.67
CA ARG A 19 40.10 14.20 28.46
C ARG A 19 38.85 14.90 29.02
N GLY A 20 38.09 15.54 28.14
CA GLY A 20 36.64 15.53 28.27
C GLY A 20 36.20 14.13 27.86
N ASP A 21 35.69 13.36 28.82
CA ASP A 21 34.98 12.12 28.53
C ASP A 21 33.73 12.47 27.71
N SER A 22 33.88 12.50 26.38
CA SER A 22 32.76 12.29 25.49
C SER A 22 32.40 10.82 25.60
N GLU A 23 31.22 10.53 26.14
CA GLU A 23 30.60 9.21 26.02
C GLU A 23 30.78 8.71 24.57
N PRO A 24 31.15 7.44 24.35
CA PRO A 24 31.22 6.92 23.00
C PRO A 24 29.82 7.07 22.39
N SER A 25 29.72 7.80 21.28
CA SER A 25 28.46 7.86 20.53
C SER A 25 28.00 6.43 20.26
N GLU A 26 26.91 6.00 20.89
CA GLU A 26 26.37 4.65 20.67
C GLU A 26 26.15 4.47 19.16
N GLU A 27 26.86 3.53 18.54
CA GLU A 27 26.78 3.29 17.11
C GLU A 27 25.36 2.83 16.76
N CYS A 28 24.70 3.51 15.82
CA CYS A 28 23.34 3.17 15.40
C CYS A 28 23.25 1.70 15.00
N GLY A 29 22.20 1.02 15.45
CA GLY A 29 21.84 -0.30 14.96
C GLY A 29 21.61 -0.24 13.46
N GLN A 30 22.33 -1.08 12.71
CA GLN A 30 22.20 -1.13 11.27
C GLN A 30 21.61 -2.47 10.85
N PHE A 31 20.77 -2.45 9.80
CA PHE A 31 20.46 -3.67 9.05
C PHE A 31 21.76 -4.36 8.65
N ASN A 32 21.78 -5.68 8.77
CA ASN A 32 22.86 -6.54 8.35
C ASN A 32 23.23 -6.22 6.91
N THR A 33 24.49 -6.46 6.57
CA THR A 33 24.97 -6.39 5.19
C THR A 33 25.34 -7.79 4.73
N THR A 34 24.72 -8.26 3.65
CA THR A 34 25.12 -9.52 3.02
C THR A 34 25.88 -9.24 1.73
N SER A 35 26.93 -10.03 1.49
CA SER A 35 27.60 -10.06 0.18
C SER A 35 27.64 -11.50 -0.30
N TRP A 36 27.26 -11.72 -1.56
CA TRP A 36 27.15 -13.04 -2.19
C TRP A 36 28.42 -13.90 -2.05
N LYS A 37 29.59 -13.26 -1.84
CA LYS A 37 30.90 -13.93 -1.72
C LYS A 37 31.22 -14.46 -0.30
N ARG A 38 30.55 -13.99 0.77
CA ARG A 38 30.98 -14.22 2.16
C ARG A 38 30.25 -15.37 2.87
N ASP A 39 29.07 -15.79 2.39
CA ASP A 39 28.11 -16.57 3.21
C ASP A 39 27.94 -18.04 2.79
N ARG A 40 28.97 -18.65 2.19
CA ARG A 40 28.94 -20.05 1.72
C ARG A 40 29.13 -21.12 2.81
N GLN A 41 29.10 -20.77 4.09
CA GLN A 41 29.38 -21.72 5.17
C GLN A 41 28.27 -21.67 6.24
N THR A 42 27.42 -22.70 6.21
CA THR A 42 26.27 -23.01 7.09
C THR A 42 25.12 -21.98 7.11
N PRO A 43 23.88 -22.38 6.75
CA PRO A 43 22.70 -21.52 6.88
C PRO A 43 22.31 -21.40 8.36
N ARG A 44 22.97 -20.53 9.12
CA ARG A 44 22.48 -20.12 10.44
C ARG A 44 21.44 -19.02 10.25
N LEU A 45 20.25 -19.20 10.84
CA LEU A 45 19.24 -18.16 10.97
C LEU A 45 19.86 -16.92 11.61
N ARG A 46 19.77 -15.76 10.97
CA ARG A 46 20.24 -14.48 11.51
C ARG A 46 19.09 -13.49 11.46
N VAL A 47 18.40 -13.41 12.59
CA VAL A 47 17.35 -12.41 12.83
C VAL A 47 17.88 -11.45 13.88
N GLN A 48 17.80 -10.16 13.60
CA GLN A 48 18.01 -9.10 14.57
C GLN A 48 16.77 -8.21 14.65
N PHE A 49 16.58 -7.60 15.81
CA PHE A 49 15.48 -6.67 16.05
C PHE A 49 16.06 -5.28 16.25
N LEU A 50 15.45 -4.29 15.61
CA LEU A 50 15.88 -2.89 15.67
C LEU A 50 14.73 -2.06 16.25
N GLN A 51 14.97 -1.39 17.38
CA GLN A 51 13.98 -0.52 18.02
C GLN A 51 14.17 0.92 17.56
N PHE A 52 13.07 1.54 17.11
CA PHE A 52 13.01 2.95 16.74
C PHE A 52 12.44 3.78 17.88
N SER A 53 12.91 5.02 18.01
CA SER A 53 12.48 5.95 19.05
C SER A 53 12.07 7.29 18.43
N ARG A 54 11.19 8.04 19.11
CA ARG A 54 10.84 9.40 18.69
C ARG A 54 12.00 10.39 18.87
N SER A 55 12.82 10.18 19.90
CA SER A 55 13.97 11.03 20.21
C SER A 55 15.07 10.93 19.17
N ASP A 56 15.24 9.74 18.59
CA ASP A 56 16.21 9.47 17.54
C ASP A 56 15.63 8.50 16.51
N PRO A 57 14.85 9.02 15.54
CA PRO A 57 14.16 8.19 14.56
C PRO A 57 15.05 7.68 13.43
N ASP A 58 16.23 8.25 13.23
CA ASP A 58 17.18 7.86 12.17
C ASP A 58 18.24 6.87 12.66
N CYS A 59 18.43 6.76 13.98
CA CYS A 59 19.39 5.88 14.63
C CYS A 59 18.66 4.80 15.46
N PRO A 60 18.09 3.75 14.84
CA PRO A 60 17.47 2.67 15.61
C PRO A 60 18.52 1.94 16.45
N ARG A 61 18.12 1.39 17.59
CA ARG A 61 19.01 0.65 18.49
C ARG A 61 18.79 -0.85 18.34
N ALA A 62 19.85 -1.64 18.44
CA ALA A 62 19.72 -3.09 18.48
C ALA A 62 18.90 -3.50 19.70
N PHE A 63 17.81 -4.22 19.46
CA PHE A 63 16.97 -4.81 20.49
C PHE A 63 17.49 -6.23 20.74
N GLN A 64 18.44 -6.32 21.67
CA GLN A 64 19.14 -7.57 22.02
C GLN A 64 18.17 -8.63 22.56
N LYS A 65 18.52 -9.92 22.43
CA LYS A 65 17.65 -11.05 22.81
C LYS A 65 18.15 -11.76 24.07
N GLU A 66 19.26 -11.34 24.67
CA GLU A 66 20.02 -12.22 25.56
C GLU A 66 19.30 -12.65 26.86
N ALA A 67 18.81 -13.89 26.80
CA ALA A 67 18.69 -14.90 27.84
C ALA A 67 17.79 -14.60 29.06
N LEU A 68 16.47 -14.80 28.89
CA LEU A 68 15.56 -15.60 29.75
C LEU A 68 15.60 -15.42 31.29
N SER A 69 16.24 -14.38 31.84
CA SER A 69 16.39 -14.23 33.30
C SER A 69 16.66 -12.79 33.79
N HIS A 70 17.21 -11.89 32.96
CA HIS A 70 17.35 -10.46 33.31
C HIS A 70 16.90 -9.57 32.14
N LEU A 71 15.60 -9.67 31.88
CA LEU A 71 14.73 -8.82 31.08
C LEU A 71 15.35 -7.48 30.65
N LEU A 72 15.62 -7.42 29.35
CA LEU A 72 16.06 -6.28 28.55
C LEU A 72 15.46 -4.96 29.06
N GLN A 73 16.23 -4.25 29.88
CA GLN A 73 16.00 -2.86 30.26
C GLN A 73 16.30 -1.98 29.04
N SER A 74 15.61 -2.17 27.92
CA SER A 74 15.60 -1.11 26.93
C SER A 74 14.82 0.04 27.57
N PRO A 75 15.44 1.18 27.92
CA PRO A 75 14.72 2.32 28.48
C PRO A 75 13.69 2.89 27.48
N LEU A 76 13.77 2.46 26.21
CA LEU A 76 12.89 2.88 25.14
C LEU A 76 11.62 2.03 25.03
N PHE A 77 11.57 0.82 25.63
CA PHE A 77 10.39 -0.03 25.55
C PHE A 77 9.41 0.24 26.70
N ASN A 78 8.13 0.39 26.35
CA ASN A 78 7.06 0.56 27.32
C ASN A 78 5.94 -0.46 27.06
N ALA A 79 5.79 -1.43 27.96
CA ALA A 79 4.84 -2.53 27.82
C ALA A 79 3.37 -2.10 27.79
N SER A 80 3.05 -0.91 28.32
CA SER A 80 1.70 -0.33 28.31
C SER A 80 1.32 0.31 26.96
N LEU A 81 2.29 0.52 26.06
CA LEU A 81 2.04 1.03 24.72
C LEU A 81 1.82 -0.10 23.71
N PRO A 82 1.01 0.12 22.64
CA PRO A 82 0.95 -0.80 21.52
C PRO A 82 2.33 -1.05 20.91
N THR A 83 2.56 -2.25 20.39
CA THR A 83 3.84 -2.62 19.75
C THR A 83 3.63 -2.93 18.28
N ARG A 84 4.29 -2.16 17.42
CA ARG A 84 4.24 -2.28 15.96
C ARG A 84 5.52 -2.94 15.47
N ILE A 85 5.40 -4.09 14.82
CA ILE A 85 6.54 -4.87 14.33
C ILE A 85 6.53 -4.87 12.80
N ILE A 86 7.54 -4.24 12.21
CA ILE A 86 7.73 -4.14 10.75
C ILE A 86 8.58 -5.33 10.29
N ILE A 87 8.09 -6.09 9.31
CA ILE A 87 8.79 -7.25 8.75
C ILE A 87 8.96 -7.07 7.24
N HIS A 88 10.21 -6.91 6.80
CA HIS A 88 10.50 -6.76 5.36
C HIS A 88 10.35 -8.09 4.60
N GLY A 89 10.43 -8.02 3.28
CA GLY A 89 10.26 -9.16 2.37
C GLY A 89 11.56 -9.73 1.79
N TYR A 90 11.41 -10.41 0.65
CA TYR A 90 12.49 -10.98 -0.17
C TYR A 90 13.46 -9.91 -0.70
N ARG A 91 14.76 -10.24 -0.76
CA ARG A 91 15.85 -9.30 -1.08
C ARG A 91 16.95 -9.95 -1.92
N ALA A 92 16.67 -10.27 -3.18
CA ALA A 92 17.61 -10.97 -4.08
C ALA A 92 19.06 -10.45 -4.04
N VAL A 93 19.26 -9.13 -4.04
CA VAL A 93 20.61 -8.51 -4.07
C VAL A 93 21.18 -8.19 -2.68
N GLY A 94 20.48 -8.51 -1.59
CA GLY A 94 20.95 -8.25 -0.23
C GLY A 94 21.09 -6.77 0.15
N SER A 95 20.43 -5.88 -0.58
CA SER A 95 20.39 -4.46 -0.22
C SER A 95 19.56 -4.23 1.06
N LYS A 96 19.76 -3.11 1.75
CA LYS A 96 18.98 -2.75 2.95
C LYS A 96 17.59 -2.18 2.60
N PRO A 97 16.53 -2.43 3.38
CA PRO A 97 15.19 -1.87 3.15
C PRO A 97 15.11 -0.39 3.53
N THR A 98 15.40 0.46 2.55
CA THR A 98 15.37 1.92 2.68
C THR A 98 13.99 2.48 3.07
N TRP A 99 12.91 1.73 2.83
CA TRP A 99 11.55 2.12 3.19
C TRP A 99 11.18 1.84 4.66
N VAL A 100 11.93 1.00 5.38
CA VAL A 100 11.58 0.63 6.76
C VAL A 100 11.73 1.82 7.71
N THR A 101 12.82 2.59 7.61
CA THR A 101 13.02 3.77 8.46
C THR A 101 11.93 4.82 8.26
N PRO A 102 11.58 5.25 7.03
CA PRO A 102 10.44 6.15 6.80
C PRO A 102 9.10 5.61 7.33
N LEU A 103 8.83 4.30 7.20
CA LEU A 103 7.61 3.71 7.74
C LEU A 103 7.61 3.75 9.28
N ALA A 104 8.73 3.39 9.92
CA ALA A 104 8.87 3.45 11.36
C ALA A 104 8.67 4.87 11.89
N GLN A 105 9.26 5.86 11.23
CA GLN A 105 9.06 7.28 11.50
C GLN A 105 7.60 7.69 11.40
N THR A 106 6.92 7.29 10.32
CA THR A 106 5.50 7.57 10.12
C THR A 106 4.67 6.97 11.26
N LEU A 107 4.94 5.71 11.65
CA LEU A 107 4.23 5.05 12.76
C LEU A 107 4.49 5.72 14.12
N LEU A 108 5.71 6.22 14.35
CA LEU A 108 6.06 6.98 15.55
C LEU A 108 5.37 8.35 15.56
N ALA A 109 5.19 9.00 14.40
CA ALA A 109 4.58 10.32 14.31
C ALA A 109 3.06 10.29 14.59
N VAL A 110 2.36 9.24 14.15
CA VAL A 110 0.88 9.18 14.21
C VAL A 110 0.30 8.72 15.55
N GLY A 111 1.12 8.15 16.45
CA GLY A 111 0.66 7.76 17.78
C GLY A 111 1.76 7.16 18.63
N GLU A 112 1.56 7.15 19.94
CA GLU A 112 2.51 6.54 20.87
C GLU A 112 2.49 5.01 20.72
N ALA A 113 3.65 4.43 20.44
CA ALA A 113 3.84 2.98 20.31
C ALA A 113 5.31 2.63 20.41
N ASN A 114 5.59 1.39 20.78
CA ASN A 114 6.88 0.78 20.50
C ASN A 114 6.94 0.41 19.01
N VAL A 115 8.01 0.78 18.31
CA VAL A 115 8.21 0.40 16.90
C VAL A 115 9.48 -0.42 16.77
N LEU A 116 9.33 -1.66 16.32
CA LEU A 116 10.41 -2.61 16.09
C LEU A 116 10.46 -2.99 14.61
N ALA A 117 11.65 -3.15 14.05
CA ALA A 117 11.85 -3.77 12.75
C ALA A 117 12.58 -5.10 12.90
N VAL A 118 12.12 -6.11 12.14
CA VAL A 118 12.75 -7.42 12.06
C VAL A 118 13.67 -7.43 10.85
N ASP A 119 14.97 -7.49 11.11
CA ASP A 119 15.95 -7.69 10.05
C ASP A 119 16.34 -9.16 9.96
N TRP A 120 15.92 -9.77 8.87
CA TRP A 120 16.24 -11.13 8.46
C TRP A 120 16.88 -11.14 7.06
N LEU A 121 17.56 -10.04 6.69
CA LEU A 121 18.10 -9.79 5.36
C LEU A 121 18.99 -10.93 4.87
N TYR A 122 19.73 -11.57 5.79
CA TYR A 122 20.58 -12.71 5.45
C TYR A 122 19.78 -13.83 4.80
N GLN A 123 18.74 -14.34 5.47
CA GLN A 123 17.83 -15.35 4.92
C GLN A 123 17.04 -14.84 3.72
N ALA A 124 16.58 -13.59 3.77
CA ALA A 124 15.76 -12.99 2.71
C ALA A 124 16.49 -12.87 1.36
N SER A 125 17.82 -13.02 1.34
CA SER A 125 18.66 -12.88 0.15
C SER A 125 19.05 -14.20 -0.52
N PHE A 126 18.66 -15.35 0.06
CA PHE A 126 18.89 -16.66 -0.56
C PHE A 126 18.03 -16.85 -1.81
N PRO A 127 18.29 -17.85 -2.67
CA PRO A 127 17.39 -18.16 -3.79
C PRO A 127 15.93 -18.27 -3.36
N TYR A 128 15.03 -17.55 -4.04
CA TYR A 128 13.62 -17.39 -3.65
C TYR A 128 12.93 -18.68 -3.16
N PRO A 129 13.00 -19.84 -3.86
CA PRO A 129 12.35 -21.07 -3.38
C PRO A 129 12.81 -21.52 -1.98
N LEU A 130 14.09 -21.32 -1.65
CA LEU A 130 14.61 -21.64 -0.31
C LEU A 130 14.07 -20.68 0.73
N VAL A 131 13.95 -19.39 0.40
CA VAL A 131 13.35 -18.39 1.29
C VAL A 131 11.90 -18.75 1.61
N VAL A 132 11.12 -19.15 0.59
CA VAL A 132 9.71 -19.56 0.78
C VAL A 132 9.59 -20.86 1.58
N GLN A 133 10.60 -21.73 1.57
CA GLN A 133 10.62 -22.95 2.41
C GLN A 133 10.93 -22.65 3.87
N HIS A 134 11.74 -21.61 4.15
CA HIS A 134 12.30 -21.37 5.49
C HIS A 134 11.81 -20.07 6.17
N TYR A 135 10.91 -19.29 5.57
CA TYR A 135 10.43 -18.05 6.19
C TYR A 135 9.79 -18.26 7.57
N LYS A 136 9.23 -19.46 7.82
CA LYS A 136 8.63 -19.84 9.11
C LYS A 136 9.63 -19.82 10.26
N ASP A 137 10.92 -20.05 9.97
CA ASP A 137 11.98 -19.97 10.98
C ASP A 137 12.12 -18.52 11.51
N VAL A 138 11.89 -17.51 10.67
CA VAL A 138 11.86 -16.10 11.08
C VAL A 138 10.67 -15.82 11.99
N ALA A 139 9.51 -16.38 11.67
CA ALA A 139 8.31 -16.24 12.50
C ALA A 139 8.47 -16.89 13.89
N LEU A 140 9.21 -18.00 13.99
CA LEU A 140 9.58 -18.59 15.29
C LEU A 140 10.40 -17.58 16.12
N GLU A 141 11.41 -16.93 15.54
CA GLU A 141 12.20 -15.90 16.23
C GLU A 141 11.35 -14.72 16.70
N VAL A 142 10.42 -14.25 15.86
CA VAL A 142 9.48 -13.17 16.21
C VAL A 142 8.53 -13.61 17.34
N SER A 143 8.07 -14.85 17.35
CA SER A 143 7.20 -15.35 18.43
C SER A 143 7.93 -15.46 19.77
N VAL A 144 9.23 -15.78 19.78
CA VAL A 144 10.06 -15.74 21.00
C VAL A 144 10.16 -14.31 21.53
N LEU A 145 10.37 -13.33 20.65
CA LEU A 145 10.34 -11.91 21.04
C LEU A 145 8.99 -11.52 21.66
N ILE A 146 7.88 -11.82 20.98
CA ILE A 146 6.54 -11.46 21.46
C ILE A 146 6.24 -12.10 22.83
N ASN A 147 6.64 -13.36 23.05
CA ASN A 147 6.50 -13.99 24.37
C ASN A 147 7.31 -13.25 25.45
N ALA A 148 8.55 -12.86 25.16
CA ALA A 148 9.36 -12.10 26.11
C ALA A 148 8.73 -10.73 26.45
N LEU A 149 8.15 -10.05 25.46
CA LEU A 149 7.44 -8.78 25.68
C LEU A 149 6.12 -8.99 26.45
N LYS A 150 5.43 -10.11 26.24
CA LYS A 150 4.25 -10.49 27.03
C LYS A 150 4.60 -10.73 28.49
N ASP A 151 5.74 -11.35 28.75
CA ASP A 151 6.26 -11.54 30.12
C ASP A 151 6.62 -10.20 30.79
N GLN A 152 6.73 -9.09 30.03
CA GLN A 152 6.87 -7.71 30.52
C GLN A 152 5.54 -6.97 30.69
N GLY A 153 4.40 -7.60 30.42
CA GLY A 153 3.07 -7.04 30.63
C GLY A 153 2.35 -6.57 29.38
N SER A 154 2.93 -6.73 28.18
CA SER A 154 2.19 -6.49 26.93
C SER A 154 1.13 -7.57 26.70
N SER A 155 -0.03 -7.20 26.17
CA SER A 155 -1.06 -8.16 25.77
C SER A 155 -0.91 -8.55 24.29
N LEU A 156 -1.40 -9.73 23.87
CA LEU A 156 -1.32 -10.16 22.46
C LEU A 156 -2.09 -9.21 21.52
N GLU A 157 -3.20 -8.67 22.01
CA GLU A 157 -4.08 -7.74 21.31
C GLU A 157 -3.41 -6.38 21.08
N SER A 158 -2.36 -6.05 21.85
CA SER A 158 -1.60 -4.80 21.68
C SER A 158 -0.58 -4.84 20.54
N PHE A 159 -0.37 -6.01 19.93
CA PHE A 159 0.59 -6.17 18.82
C PHE A 159 -0.05 -5.92 17.46
N HIS A 160 0.68 -5.17 16.64
CA HIS A 160 0.37 -4.95 15.23
C HIS A 160 1.56 -5.35 14.37
N LEU A 161 1.40 -6.41 13.59
CA LEU A 161 2.43 -6.90 12.68
C LEU A 161 2.21 -6.33 11.28
N ILE A 162 3.23 -5.70 10.71
CA ILE A 162 3.17 -5.05 9.40
C ILE A 162 4.20 -5.72 8.49
N GLY A 163 3.73 -6.55 7.56
CA GLY A 163 4.59 -7.37 6.72
C GLY A 163 4.53 -6.94 5.26
N VAL A 164 5.69 -6.78 4.61
CA VAL A 164 5.78 -6.49 3.17
C VAL A 164 6.19 -7.75 2.41
N SER A 165 5.55 -8.06 1.28
CA SER A 165 5.94 -9.20 0.44
C SER A 165 5.92 -10.52 1.23
N LEU A 166 7.01 -11.31 1.22
CA LEU A 166 7.15 -12.49 2.08
C LEU A 166 7.04 -12.20 3.58
N GLY A 167 7.34 -10.98 4.01
CA GLY A 167 7.19 -10.55 5.41
C GLY A 167 5.73 -10.62 5.87
N ALA A 168 4.75 -10.46 4.98
CA ALA A 168 3.34 -10.62 5.30
C ALA A 168 3.01 -12.07 5.72
N HIS A 169 3.62 -13.07 5.09
CA HIS A 169 3.44 -14.47 5.47
C HIS A 169 4.21 -14.84 6.74
N VAL A 170 5.33 -14.17 7.01
CA VAL A 170 5.98 -14.24 8.33
C VAL A 170 5.00 -13.73 9.41
N CYS A 171 4.35 -12.58 9.20
CA CYS A 171 3.33 -12.08 10.12
C CYS A 171 2.17 -13.07 10.31
N GLY A 172 1.65 -13.66 9.22
CA GLY A 172 0.60 -14.67 9.28
C GLY A 172 1.00 -15.85 10.16
N PHE A 173 2.16 -16.45 9.89
CA PHE A 173 2.63 -17.59 10.67
C PHE A 173 2.90 -17.25 12.16
N VAL A 174 3.35 -16.02 12.47
CA VAL A 174 3.42 -15.54 13.86
C VAL A 174 2.03 -15.54 14.50
N GLY A 175 1.03 -15.03 13.78
CA GLY A 175 -0.37 -15.06 14.18
C GLY A 175 -0.90 -16.46 14.46
N THR A 176 -0.63 -17.42 13.56
CA THR A 176 -0.95 -18.83 13.73
C THR A 176 -0.35 -19.41 15.01
N LEU A 177 0.93 -19.11 15.32
CA LEU A 177 1.61 -19.58 16.53
C LEU A 177 0.97 -19.07 17.84
N PHE A 178 0.30 -17.91 17.78
CA PHE A 178 -0.48 -17.36 18.89
C PHE A 178 -1.98 -17.67 18.81
N GLY A 179 -2.39 -18.56 17.89
CA GLY A 179 -3.77 -18.99 17.72
C GLY A 179 -4.72 -17.85 17.33
N GLY A 180 -4.26 -16.92 16.50
CA GLY A 180 -5.09 -15.82 15.99
C GLY A 180 -5.34 -14.67 16.97
N LYS A 181 -4.64 -14.65 18.12
CA LYS A 181 -4.89 -13.69 19.21
C LYS A 181 -4.10 -12.39 19.10
N VAL A 182 -3.23 -12.27 18.10
CA VAL A 182 -2.53 -11.02 17.82
C VAL A 182 -3.55 -9.96 17.41
N GLY A 183 -3.37 -8.72 17.86
CA GLY A 183 -4.36 -7.65 17.64
C GLY A 183 -4.62 -7.33 16.17
N ARG A 184 -3.56 -7.09 15.39
CA ARG A 184 -3.69 -6.72 13.98
C ARG A 184 -2.54 -7.25 13.13
N ILE A 185 -2.85 -7.68 11.92
CA ILE A 185 -1.87 -7.87 10.84
C ILE A 185 -2.22 -6.99 9.65
N THR A 186 -1.25 -6.24 9.14
CA THR A 186 -1.34 -5.51 7.86
C THR A 186 -0.36 -6.16 6.88
N GLY A 187 -0.90 -6.81 5.84
CA GLY A 187 -0.15 -7.34 4.71
C GLY A 187 -0.01 -6.33 3.59
N LEU A 188 1.21 -5.86 3.33
CA LEU A 188 1.53 -4.90 2.29
C LEU A 188 2.09 -5.65 1.07
N ASP A 189 1.24 -5.78 0.05
CA ASP A 189 1.41 -6.60 -1.14
C ASP A 189 2.05 -7.98 -0.86
N PRO A 190 1.35 -8.87 -0.13
CA PRO A 190 1.86 -10.18 0.28
C PRO A 190 2.32 -11.01 -0.94
N ALA A 191 3.44 -11.72 -0.84
CA ALA A 191 4.06 -12.34 -2.01
C ALA A 191 3.26 -13.52 -2.58
N GLY A 192 3.03 -13.53 -3.90
CA GLY A 192 2.28 -14.57 -4.60
C GLY A 192 3.09 -15.79 -5.07
N PRO A 193 4.27 -15.62 -5.70
CA PRO A 193 5.00 -16.75 -6.29
C PRO A 193 5.31 -17.85 -5.26
N LEU A 194 4.99 -19.10 -5.60
CA LEU A 194 5.09 -20.28 -4.72
C LEU A 194 4.18 -20.28 -3.46
N VAL A 195 3.34 -19.25 -3.26
CA VAL A 195 2.41 -19.11 -2.13
C VAL A 195 0.94 -19.08 -2.57
N ASN A 196 0.62 -18.60 -3.78
CA ASN A 196 -0.74 -18.43 -4.33
C ASN A 196 -1.68 -19.65 -4.20
N ARG A 197 -1.12 -20.86 -4.18
CA ARG A 197 -1.88 -22.12 -4.13
C ARG A 197 -1.67 -22.90 -2.83
N ARG A 198 -1.02 -22.27 -1.85
CA ARG A 198 -0.84 -22.88 -0.54
C ARG A 198 -2.14 -22.77 0.27
N ASP A 199 -2.35 -23.77 1.12
CA ASP A 199 -3.45 -23.77 2.08
C ASP A 199 -3.34 -22.58 3.03
N ARG A 200 -4.47 -22.19 3.64
CA ARG A 200 -4.52 -21.05 4.58
C ARG A 200 -3.45 -21.14 5.68
N TYR A 201 -3.13 -22.35 6.15
CA TYR A 201 -2.09 -22.61 7.16
C TYR A 201 -0.65 -22.24 6.72
N ASP A 202 -0.40 -22.10 5.43
CA ASP A 202 0.93 -21.90 4.84
C ASP A 202 1.12 -20.51 4.21
N ARG A 203 0.18 -19.59 4.47
CA ARG A 203 0.19 -18.20 4.03
C ARG A 203 -0.46 -17.31 5.10
N LEU A 204 -0.50 -16.00 4.84
CA LEU A 204 -1.31 -15.10 5.65
C LEU A 204 -2.78 -15.38 5.37
N ASP A 205 -3.60 -15.41 6.41
CA ASP A 205 -5.04 -15.56 6.33
C ASP A 205 -5.77 -14.73 7.41
N PRO A 206 -7.10 -14.57 7.32
CA PRO A 206 -7.88 -13.81 8.30
C PRO A 206 -7.80 -14.38 9.72
N SER A 207 -7.58 -15.69 9.90
CA SER A 207 -7.55 -16.34 11.21
C SER A 207 -6.28 -16.05 12.02
N ASP A 208 -5.25 -15.49 11.39
CA ASP A 208 -3.96 -15.20 12.01
C ASP A 208 -3.98 -14.03 13.02
N ALA A 209 -5.03 -13.21 13.05
CA ALA A 209 -5.18 -12.13 14.03
C ALA A 209 -6.64 -11.78 14.29
N LEU A 210 -6.90 -10.98 15.34
CA LEU A 210 -8.22 -10.41 15.60
C LEU A 210 -8.72 -9.53 14.45
N PHE A 211 -7.78 -8.94 13.70
CA PHE A 211 -8.07 -8.25 12.45
C PHE A 211 -6.89 -8.34 11.49
N VAL A 212 -7.18 -8.60 10.23
CA VAL A 212 -6.19 -8.74 9.16
C VAL A 212 -6.66 -7.89 8.00
N GLU A 213 -5.83 -6.95 7.57
CA GLU A 213 -6.02 -6.26 6.30
C GLU A 213 -4.87 -6.61 5.35
N ALA A 214 -5.18 -6.66 4.06
CA ALA A 214 -4.19 -6.81 3.01
C ALA A 214 -4.36 -5.70 1.95
N ILE A 215 -3.25 -5.19 1.42
CA ILE A 215 -3.23 -4.19 0.35
C ILE A 215 -2.50 -4.81 -0.83
N HIS A 216 -3.22 -5.07 -1.92
CA HIS A 216 -2.71 -5.73 -3.12
C HIS A 216 -2.45 -4.68 -4.19
N THR A 217 -1.20 -4.54 -4.62
CA THR A 217 -0.78 -3.54 -5.61
C THR A 217 0.02 -4.13 -6.76
N ASP A 218 0.36 -5.42 -6.74
CA ASP A 218 1.04 -6.11 -7.85
C ASP A 218 0.59 -7.59 -7.97
N ALA A 219 -0.71 -7.83 -7.84
CA ALA A 219 -1.34 -9.15 -7.79
C ALA A 219 -1.19 -9.99 -9.08
N ASP A 220 -0.75 -9.39 -10.19
CA ASP A 220 -0.46 -10.08 -11.45
C ASP A 220 1.02 -10.43 -11.63
N ASN A 221 1.92 -9.98 -10.74
CA ASN A 221 3.34 -10.35 -10.75
C ASN A 221 3.84 -10.84 -9.38
N PHE A 222 4.30 -9.95 -8.48
CA PHE A 222 4.91 -10.34 -7.20
C PHE A 222 3.92 -10.56 -6.08
N GLY A 223 2.75 -9.91 -6.11
CA GLY A 223 1.70 -10.03 -5.12
C GLY A 223 0.82 -11.28 -5.28
N ILE A 224 0.16 -11.69 -4.20
CA ILE A 224 -0.87 -12.73 -4.21
C ILE A 224 -2.20 -12.15 -4.72
N SER A 225 -2.91 -12.92 -5.54
CA SER A 225 -4.12 -12.46 -6.24
C SER A 225 -5.44 -12.80 -5.57
N ILE A 226 -5.41 -13.65 -4.54
CA ILE A 226 -6.58 -14.00 -3.73
C ILE A 226 -6.69 -13.03 -2.55
N PRO A 227 -7.92 -12.73 -2.07
CA PRO A 227 -8.09 -12.02 -0.81
C PRO A 227 -7.55 -12.89 0.33
N ILE A 228 -6.85 -12.27 1.29
CA ILE A 228 -6.21 -13.00 2.40
C ILE A 228 -6.36 -12.32 3.76
N GLY A 229 -7.07 -11.19 3.83
CA GLY A 229 -7.45 -10.55 5.07
C GLY A 229 -8.97 -10.49 5.21
N HIS A 230 -9.43 -10.18 6.42
CA HIS A 230 -10.83 -9.83 6.66
C HIS A 230 -11.27 -8.77 5.64
N VAL A 231 -10.41 -7.76 5.41
CA VAL A 231 -10.54 -6.85 4.27
C VAL A 231 -9.28 -6.89 3.41
N SER A 232 -9.48 -6.99 2.09
CA SER A 232 -8.39 -7.00 1.11
C SER A 232 -8.62 -5.86 0.11
N PHE A 233 -7.78 -4.83 0.17
CA PHE A 233 -7.83 -3.67 -0.71
C PHE A 233 -7.09 -3.96 -2.01
N PHE A 234 -7.72 -3.67 -3.15
CA PHE A 234 -7.18 -3.80 -4.50
C PHE A 234 -7.20 -2.42 -5.18
N PRO A 235 -6.37 -1.45 -4.72
CA PRO A 235 -6.23 -0.15 -5.37
C PRO A 235 -5.92 -0.30 -6.86
N ASN A 236 -6.69 0.40 -7.69
CA ASN A 236 -6.59 0.36 -9.15
C ASN A 236 -6.71 -1.07 -9.74
N GLY A 237 -7.48 -1.93 -9.06
CA GLY A 237 -7.64 -3.34 -9.42
C GLY A 237 -6.54 -4.25 -8.89
N GLY A 238 -5.58 -3.69 -8.15
CA GLY A 238 -4.48 -4.38 -7.48
C GLY A 238 -3.38 -4.91 -8.41
N LYS A 239 -3.31 -4.38 -9.64
CA LYS A 239 -2.33 -4.74 -10.68
C LYS A 239 -1.48 -3.51 -10.99
N ASP A 240 -1.54 -2.96 -12.21
CA ASP A 240 -0.77 -1.78 -12.61
C ASP A 240 -1.18 -0.51 -11.81
N GLN A 241 -0.24 0.09 -11.09
CA GLN A 241 -0.48 1.28 -10.28
C GLN A 241 -0.15 2.57 -11.05
N PRO A 242 -0.95 3.64 -10.92
CA PRO A 242 -0.67 4.92 -11.55
C PRO A 242 0.73 5.45 -11.18
N GLY A 243 1.48 5.93 -12.17
CA GLY A 243 2.86 6.42 -11.99
C GLY A 243 3.95 5.34 -12.08
N CYS A 244 3.60 4.06 -12.07
CA CYS A 244 4.54 2.97 -12.30
C CYS A 244 4.65 2.67 -13.80
N THR A 245 5.57 3.36 -14.49
CA THR A 245 5.70 3.23 -15.95
C THR A 245 6.50 2.00 -16.36
N ARG A 246 5.98 1.23 -17.33
CA ARG A 246 6.76 0.23 -18.08
C ARG A 246 7.84 0.95 -18.90
N SER A 247 9.06 1.07 -18.34
CA SER A 247 10.18 1.71 -19.03
C SER A 247 10.65 0.89 -20.23
N LEU A 248 11.05 1.56 -21.31
CA LEU A 248 11.71 0.97 -22.48
C LEU A 248 13.20 0.64 -22.23
N ILE A 249 13.74 1.01 -21.06
CA ILE A 249 15.14 0.79 -20.65
C ILE A 249 15.21 -0.35 -19.62
N PRO A 250 16.16 -1.31 -19.75
CA PRO A 250 16.13 -2.64 -19.12
C PRO A 250 16.53 -2.66 -17.63
N ALA A 251 15.86 -1.89 -16.79
CA ALA A 251 15.66 -2.35 -15.41
C ALA A 251 14.42 -3.24 -15.45
N VAL A 252 14.59 -4.49 -15.90
CA VAL A 252 13.53 -5.45 -16.32
C VAL A 252 12.43 -5.69 -15.26
N PHE A 253 12.62 -5.22 -14.02
CA PHE A 253 11.63 -5.31 -12.94
C PHE A 253 11.28 -3.96 -12.29
N SER A 254 11.70 -2.81 -12.83
CA SER A 254 11.48 -1.51 -12.16
C SER A 254 10.00 -1.16 -12.03
N TYR A 255 9.17 -1.51 -13.01
CA TYR A 255 7.73 -1.27 -12.92
C TYR A 255 7.10 -2.23 -11.89
N VAL A 256 7.42 -3.52 -11.95
CA VAL A 256 6.96 -4.53 -11.00
C VAL A 256 7.34 -4.16 -9.56
N ILE A 257 8.57 -3.71 -9.33
CA ILE A 257 9.02 -3.24 -8.02
C ILE A 257 8.25 -1.97 -7.60
N CYS A 258 7.94 -1.07 -8.53
CA CYS A 258 7.14 0.12 -8.26
C CYS A 258 5.72 -0.26 -7.81
N ASP A 259 5.07 -1.15 -8.56
CA ASP A 259 3.73 -1.67 -8.25
C ASP A 259 3.74 -2.38 -6.90
N HIS A 260 4.71 -3.28 -6.67
CA HIS A 260 4.87 -4.00 -5.41
C HIS A 260 5.08 -3.07 -4.20
N MET A 261 5.90 -2.03 -4.36
CA MET A 261 6.17 -1.06 -3.29
C MET A 261 5.06 -0.02 -3.11
N ARG A 262 4.09 0.09 -4.04
CA ARG A 262 2.97 1.02 -3.91
C ARG A 262 2.17 0.76 -2.63
N ALA A 263 2.01 -0.49 -2.19
CA ALA A 263 1.32 -0.80 -0.94
C ALA A 263 1.95 -0.11 0.28
N VAL A 264 3.28 -0.06 0.36
CA VAL A 264 4.01 0.65 1.43
C VAL A 264 3.74 2.16 1.37
N HIS A 265 3.81 2.73 0.17
CA HIS A 265 3.57 4.16 -0.02
C HIS A 265 2.12 4.57 0.26
N LEU A 266 1.13 3.77 -0.15
CA LEU A 266 -0.27 4.00 0.17
C LEU A 266 -0.49 3.92 1.67
N TYR A 267 0.07 2.91 2.34
CA TYR A 267 -0.03 2.74 3.78
C TYR A 267 0.55 3.96 4.52
N MET A 268 1.79 4.36 4.23
CA MET A 268 2.42 5.55 4.83
C MET A 268 1.60 6.83 4.58
N SER A 269 1.07 7.02 3.36
CA SER A 269 0.24 8.18 3.04
C SER A 269 -1.08 8.20 3.82
N ALA A 270 -1.70 7.03 4.01
CA ALA A 270 -2.92 6.88 4.78
C ALA A 270 -2.71 7.20 6.26
N LEU A 271 -1.57 6.78 6.82
CA LEU A 271 -1.17 7.09 8.20
C LEU A 271 -1.09 8.60 8.44
N ASN A 272 -0.57 9.37 7.47
CA ASN A 272 -0.48 10.82 7.57
C ASN A 272 -1.85 11.54 7.48
N GLY A 273 -2.95 10.84 7.22
CA GLY A 273 -4.32 11.37 7.32
C GLY A 273 -4.74 12.35 6.22
N SER A 274 -3.92 12.54 5.19
CA SER A 274 -4.19 13.48 4.08
C SER A 274 -5.23 12.96 3.09
N CYS A 275 -5.44 11.63 3.06
CA CYS A 275 -6.39 10.99 2.17
C CYS A 275 -7.13 9.83 2.86
N PRO A 276 -8.48 9.75 2.76
CA PRO A 276 -9.22 8.67 3.42
C PRO A 276 -8.94 7.26 2.89
N LEU A 277 -8.46 7.11 1.64
CA LEU A 277 -8.18 5.84 0.94
C LEU A 277 -9.21 4.73 1.28
N ALA A 278 -10.49 5.05 1.08
CA ALA A 278 -11.60 4.18 1.40
C ALA A 278 -11.87 3.20 0.26
N GLY A 279 -12.06 1.92 0.60
CA GLY A 279 -12.39 0.86 -0.35
C GLY A 279 -13.89 0.57 -0.41
N ILE A 280 -14.39 0.26 -1.60
CA ILE A 280 -15.78 -0.14 -1.86
C ILE A 280 -15.84 -1.66 -2.04
N PRO A 281 -16.67 -2.39 -1.28
CA PRO A 281 -16.84 -3.82 -1.46
C PRO A 281 -17.40 -4.11 -2.85
N CYS A 282 -16.78 -5.04 -3.57
CA CYS A 282 -17.28 -5.46 -4.86
C CYS A 282 -16.80 -6.89 -5.20
N PRO A 283 -17.58 -7.70 -5.93
CA PRO A 283 -17.16 -9.06 -6.30
C PRO A 283 -15.93 -9.10 -7.21
N SER A 284 -15.80 -8.13 -8.11
CA SER A 284 -14.72 -8.01 -9.08
C SER A 284 -14.38 -6.54 -9.39
N TYR A 285 -13.19 -6.30 -9.94
CA TYR A 285 -12.81 -4.96 -10.37
C TYR A 285 -13.64 -4.51 -11.59
N GLU A 286 -14.02 -5.45 -12.46
CA GLU A 286 -14.89 -5.19 -13.59
C GLU A 286 -16.27 -4.70 -13.13
N ASP A 287 -16.88 -5.32 -12.12
CA ASP A 287 -18.15 -4.86 -11.55
C ASP A 287 -18.03 -3.46 -10.91
N PHE A 288 -16.88 -3.17 -10.29
CA PHE A 288 -16.56 -1.85 -9.75
C PHE A 288 -16.43 -0.80 -10.86
N LEU A 289 -15.72 -1.14 -11.95
CA LEU A 289 -15.60 -0.28 -13.13
C LEU A 289 -16.93 -0.05 -13.85
N ASP A 290 -17.83 -1.03 -13.81
CA ASP A 290 -19.16 -0.96 -14.42
C ASP A 290 -20.20 -0.30 -13.50
N GLY A 291 -19.79 0.25 -12.35
CA GLY A 291 -20.67 1.01 -11.44
C GLY A 291 -21.74 0.17 -10.75
N ARG A 292 -21.48 -1.13 -10.55
CA ARG A 292 -22.38 -2.03 -9.83
C ARG A 292 -22.23 -1.95 -8.31
N CYS A 293 -21.12 -1.41 -7.84
CA CYS A 293 -20.81 -1.22 -6.43
C CYS A 293 -20.46 0.25 -6.19
N LEU A 294 -21.27 0.95 -5.38
CA LEU A 294 -21.16 2.40 -5.19
C LEU A 294 -21.11 2.83 -3.73
N ASP A 295 -21.42 1.93 -2.79
CA ASP A 295 -21.40 2.24 -1.37
C ASP A 295 -21.04 1.01 -0.52
N CYS A 296 -21.06 1.18 0.79
CA CYS A 296 -20.72 0.15 1.77
C CYS A 296 -21.89 -0.15 2.72
N ARG A 297 -23.13 0.15 2.31
CA ARG A 297 -24.32 0.03 3.16
C ARG A 297 -24.64 -1.43 3.50
N GLU A 298 -24.58 -2.31 2.51
CA GLU A 298 -24.95 -3.71 2.68
C GLU A 298 -23.89 -4.50 3.46
N THR A 299 -22.60 -4.24 3.21
CA THR A 299 -21.50 -5.03 3.80
C THR A 299 -20.99 -4.47 5.13
N PHE A 300 -21.03 -3.14 5.32
CA PHE A 300 -20.35 -2.45 6.43
C PHE A 300 -21.21 -1.37 7.11
N ASP A 301 -22.53 -1.50 7.08
CA ASP A 301 -23.49 -0.55 7.69
C ASP A 301 -23.25 0.91 7.27
N GLY A 302 -22.76 1.11 6.04
CA GLY A 302 -22.55 2.42 5.42
C GLY A 302 -21.18 3.04 5.68
N THR A 303 -20.32 2.42 6.49
CA THR A 303 -18.95 2.91 6.74
C THR A 303 -17.94 2.15 5.90
N CYS A 304 -17.46 2.78 4.83
CA CYS A 304 -16.47 2.16 3.97
C CYS A 304 -15.12 1.97 4.68
N PRO A 305 -14.53 0.76 4.64
CA PRO A 305 -13.23 0.49 5.25
C PRO A 305 -12.14 1.38 4.66
N ARG A 306 -11.19 1.81 5.50
CA ARG A 306 -10.09 2.70 5.12
C ARG A 306 -8.75 2.06 5.41
N ILE A 307 -7.79 2.26 4.52
CA ILE A 307 -6.39 1.94 4.80
C ILE A 307 -5.91 2.85 5.95
N GLY A 308 -5.23 2.30 6.95
CA GLY A 308 -4.67 3.11 8.04
C GLY A 308 -4.51 2.37 9.37
N LEU A 309 -4.70 3.10 10.49
CA LEU A 309 -4.63 2.59 11.87
C LEU A 309 -5.98 2.60 12.58
N GLN A 310 -7.08 2.86 11.88
CA GLN A 310 -8.40 2.77 12.47
C GLN A 310 -8.65 1.33 12.93
N GLU A 311 -9.26 1.18 14.11
CA GLU A 311 -9.68 -0.13 14.61
C GLU A 311 -10.56 -0.82 13.56
N LYS A 312 -10.23 -2.08 13.22
CA LYS A 312 -10.88 -2.85 12.14
C LYS A 312 -11.03 -2.06 10.82
N SER A 313 -10.10 -1.16 10.50
CA SER A 313 -10.14 -0.29 9.31
C SER A 313 -11.38 0.62 9.27
N GLY A 314 -11.92 0.98 10.44
CA GLY A 314 -13.02 1.91 10.61
C GLY A 314 -14.41 1.29 10.52
N ILE A 315 -14.52 -0.02 10.30
CA ILE A 315 -15.83 -0.70 10.27
C ILE A 315 -16.40 -0.83 11.68
N THR A 316 -17.72 -0.67 11.79
CA THR A 316 -18.46 -0.74 13.07
C THR A 316 -19.15 -2.08 13.29
N ILE A 317 -19.10 -2.98 12.30
CA ILE A 317 -19.71 -4.31 12.40
C ILE A 317 -19.02 -5.14 13.48
N ALA A 318 -19.81 -5.89 14.25
CA ALA A 318 -19.32 -6.62 15.42
C ALA A 318 -18.31 -7.72 15.03
N LEU A 319 -18.67 -8.52 14.02
CA LEU A 319 -17.85 -9.57 13.45
C LEU A 319 -17.31 -9.10 12.10
N PRO A 320 -15.97 -9.00 11.93
CA PRO A 320 -15.39 -8.75 10.62
C PRO A 320 -15.79 -9.85 9.62
N PRO A 321 -15.90 -9.54 8.32
CA PRO A 321 -16.15 -10.54 7.30
C PRO A 321 -14.97 -11.53 7.22
N GLU A 322 -15.23 -12.74 6.73
CA GLU A 322 -14.17 -13.74 6.56
C GLU A 322 -13.12 -13.26 5.55
N GLU A 323 -13.52 -12.96 4.32
CA GLU A 323 -12.66 -12.39 3.28
C GLU A 323 -13.49 -11.46 2.39
N GLU A 324 -13.25 -10.14 2.45
CA GLU A 324 -13.95 -9.15 1.61
C GLU A 324 -12.98 -8.42 0.65
N LYS A 325 -13.39 -8.26 -0.62
CA LYS A 325 -12.61 -7.55 -1.63
C LYS A 325 -13.08 -6.11 -1.74
N LEU A 326 -12.15 -5.18 -1.57
CA LEU A 326 -12.42 -3.76 -1.62
C LEU A 326 -11.66 -3.12 -2.78
N TYR A 327 -12.35 -2.33 -3.60
CA TYR A 327 -11.74 -1.61 -4.71
C TYR A 327 -11.78 -0.11 -4.47
N LEU A 328 -10.74 0.57 -4.92
CA LEU A 328 -10.61 2.02 -4.89
C LEU A 328 -9.68 2.47 -6.01
N PHE A 329 -9.84 3.71 -6.45
CA PHE A 329 -8.84 4.36 -7.28
C PHE A 329 -7.86 5.15 -6.41
N THR A 330 -6.63 5.29 -6.92
CA THR A 330 -5.63 6.18 -6.35
C THR A 330 -5.01 7.02 -7.45
N SER A 331 -4.46 8.19 -7.12
CA SER A 331 -3.64 8.95 -8.08
C SER A 331 -2.21 8.43 -8.13
N GLN A 332 -1.39 9.00 -9.02
CA GLN A 332 -0.01 8.56 -9.27
C GLN A 332 1.02 9.00 -8.22
N ALA A 333 0.70 10.02 -7.43
CA ALA A 333 1.61 10.67 -6.49
C ALA A 333 0.95 10.91 -5.13
N PRO A 334 1.72 10.98 -4.02
CA PRO A 334 1.20 11.33 -2.70
C PRO A 334 0.38 12.64 -2.74
N PRO A 335 -0.75 12.74 -2.03
CA PRO A 335 -1.27 11.79 -1.04
C PRO A 335 -2.11 10.63 -1.63
N TYR A 336 -1.96 10.37 -2.93
CA TYR A 336 -2.65 9.30 -3.68
C TYR A 336 -4.17 9.44 -3.74
N CYS A 337 -4.70 10.62 -3.44
CA CYS A 337 -6.13 10.87 -3.52
C CYS A 337 -6.66 10.79 -4.94
N ALA A 338 -7.81 10.11 -5.04
CA ALA A 338 -8.68 10.14 -6.20
C ALA A 338 -10.13 10.14 -5.70
N LYS A 339 -10.99 10.88 -6.41
CA LYS A 339 -12.43 10.88 -6.23
C LYS A 339 -13.04 9.85 -7.16
N HIS A 340 -13.95 9.04 -6.65
CA HIS A 340 -14.63 8.03 -7.46
C HIS A 340 -15.84 8.67 -8.12
N ILE A 341 -15.84 8.70 -9.45
CA ILE A 341 -16.93 9.25 -10.24
C ILE A 341 -17.63 8.14 -10.98
N LEU A 342 -18.96 8.13 -10.94
CA LEU A 342 -19.82 7.33 -11.79
C LEU A 342 -20.35 8.21 -12.91
N LEU A 343 -20.09 7.81 -14.15
CA LEU A 343 -20.76 8.28 -15.35
C LEU A 343 -21.88 7.31 -15.71
N GLU A 344 -23.10 7.82 -15.77
CA GLU A 344 -24.28 7.10 -16.24
C GLU A 344 -24.81 7.77 -17.50
N MET A 345 -24.99 7.00 -18.57
CA MET A 345 -25.49 7.49 -19.85
C MET A 345 -26.69 6.67 -20.29
N GLU A 346 -27.80 7.34 -20.55
CA GLU A 346 -28.96 6.76 -21.19
C GLU A 346 -28.96 7.12 -22.68
N VAL A 347 -28.98 6.12 -23.55
CA VAL A 347 -28.77 6.24 -24.98
C VAL A 347 -30.00 5.72 -25.72
N SER A 348 -30.43 6.46 -26.74
CA SER A 348 -31.48 6.01 -27.65
C SER A 348 -31.04 4.75 -28.40
N PRO A 349 -31.97 3.85 -28.77
CA PRO A 349 -31.64 2.61 -29.46
C PRO A 349 -30.71 2.83 -30.66
N GLN A 350 -29.57 2.15 -30.65
CA GLN A 350 -28.55 2.23 -31.70
C GLN A 350 -28.72 1.09 -32.70
N THR A 351 -28.55 1.37 -33.99
CA THR A 351 -28.55 0.34 -35.04
C THR A 351 -27.20 -0.34 -35.21
N ARG A 352 -26.13 0.31 -34.73
CA ARG A 352 -24.73 -0.16 -34.81
C ARG A 352 -23.97 0.15 -33.54
N SER A 353 -22.89 -0.61 -33.31
CA SER A 353 -21.95 -0.32 -32.23
C SER A 353 -21.05 0.86 -32.59
N THR A 354 -20.93 1.81 -31.67
CA THR A 354 -20.20 3.08 -31.84
C THR A 354 -19.32 3.32 -30.62
N GLU A 355 -18.13 3.90 -30.81
CA GLU A 355 -17.26 4.31 -29.69
C GLU A 355 -17.38 5.82 -29.46
N VAL A 356 -17.55 6.21 -28.21
CA VAL A 356 -17.62 7.60 -27.77
C VAL A 356 -16.53 7.86 -26.77
N GLN A 357 -15.80 8.97 -26.94
CA GLN A 357 -14.86 9.48 -25.96
C GLN A 357 -15.52 10.59 -25.14
N VAL A 358 -15.56 10.41 -23.82
CA VAL A 358 -15.94 11.43 -22.84
C VAL A 358 -14.67 12.01 -22.24
N THR A 359 -14.58 13.34 -22.17
CA THR A 359 -13.45 14.07 -21.60
C THR A 359 -13.99 15.04 -20.55
N LEU A 360 -13.55 14.90 -19.31
CA LEU A 360 -13.84 15.85 -18.24
C LEU A 360 -12.66 16.79 -18.05
N ARG A 361 -12.96 18.08 -17.89
CA ARG A 361 -11.99 19.14 -17.64
C ARG A 361 -12.18 19.74 -16.27
N SER A 362 -11.05 20.00 -15.62
CA SER A 362 -10.98 20.64 -14.30
C SER A 362 -9.80 21.59 -14.30
N LEU A 363 -10.01 22.84 -13.91
CA LEU A 363 -9.01 23.90 -13.98
C LEU A 363 -7.77 23.51 -13.18
N GLY A 364 -6.60 23.66 -13.79
CA GLY A 364 -5.32 23.32 -13.16
C GLY A 364 -5.01 21.82 -13.09
N HIS A 365 -5.85 20.95 -13.65
CA HIS A 365 -5.64 19.50 -13.69
C HIS A 365 -5.66 18.95 -15.13
N PRO A 366 -4.97 17.82 -15.40
CA PRO A 366 -5.06 17.16 -16.70
C PRO A 366 -6.46 16.65 -17.04
N ASP A 367 -6.85 16.75 -18.31
CA ASP A 367 -8.09 16.19 -18.85
C ASP A 367 -8.23 14.69 -18.52
N THR A 368 -9.36 14.30 -17.94
CA THR A 368 -9.69 12.89 -17.71
C THR A 368 -10.50 12.36 -18.87
N LYS A 369 -10.00 11.33 -19.56
CA LYS A 369 -10.61 10.79 -20.78
C LYS A 369 -11.07 9.35 -20.57
N GLN A 370 -12.29 9.05 -21.00
CA GLN A 370 -12.88 7.72 -20.99
C GLN A 370 -13.41 7.37 -22.38
N ARG A 371 -13.10 6.16 -22.86
CA ARG A 371 -13.67 5.64 -24.12
C ARG A 371 -14.68 4.57 -23.80
N ILE A 372 -15.87 4.71 -24.38
CA ILE A 372 -17.02 3.86 -24.08
C ILE A 372 -17.55 3.32 -25.39
N LYS A 373 -17.62 2.00 -25.48
CA LYS A 373 -18.20 1.31 -26.62
C LYS A 373 -19.68 1.10 -26.37
N LEU A 374 -20.50 1.75 -27.19
CA LEU A 374 -21.94 1.58 -27.22
C LEU A 374 -22.26 0.37 -28.10
N HIS A 375 -23.11 -0.51 -27.59
CA HIS A 375 -23.55 -1.76 -28.20
C HIS A 375 -25.03 -1.67 -28.61
N THR A 376 -25.41 -2.42 -29.65
CA THR A 376 -26.81 -2.53 -30.07
C THR A 376 -27.63 -3.24 -29.00
N GLY A 377 -28.81 -2.70 -28.65
CA GLY A 377 -29.73 -3.32 -27.69
C GLY A 377 -29.49 -2.97 -26.22
N THR A 378 -28.47 -2.17 -25.91
CA THR A 378 -28.24 -1.62 -24.57
C THR A 378 -28.58 -0.13 -24.55
N SER A 379 -29.40 0.29 -23.60
CA SER A 379 -29.82 1.69 -23.44
C SER A 379 -29.12 2.42 -22.31
N VAL A 380 -28.66 1.72 -21.27
CA VAL A 380 -28.00 2.34 -20.10
C VAL A 380 -26.56 1.86 -20.00
N TYR A 381 -25.63 2.81 -19.90
CA TYR A 381 -24.21 2.56 -19.72
C TYR A 381 -23.73 3.20 -18.44
N LYS A 382 -23.00 2.44 -17.63
CA LYS A 382 -22.37 2.91 -16.41
C LYS A 382 -20.87 2.71 -16.51
N ARG A 383 -20.10 3.68 -16.05
CA ARG A 383 -18.65 3.57 -15.96
C ARG A 383 -18.13 4.36 -14.78
N THR A 384 -17.23 3.77 -13.99
CA THR A 384 -16.53 4.47 -12.93
C THR A 384 -15.10 4.80 -13.32
N PHE A 385 -14.59 5.91 -12.82
CA PHE A 385 -13.21 6.33 -13.03
C PHE A 385 -12.77 7.34 -11.96
N PRO A 386 -11.45 7.53 -11.77
CA PRO A 386 -10.93 8.52 -10.84
C PRO A 386 -10.96 9.94 -11.41
N LEU A 387 -11.20 10.92 -10.53
CA LEU A 387 -10.86 12.33 -10.74
C LEU A 387 -9.88 12.85 -9.66
N PRO A 388 -9.02 13.83 -10.00
CA PRO A 388 -8.14 14.47 -9.02
C PRO A 388 -8.87 15.47 -8.10
N VAL A 389 -10.06 15.92 -8.51
CA VAL A 389 -10.91 16.89 -7.79
C VAL A 389 -12.28 16.31 -7.50
N SER A 390 -13.00 16.91 -6.55
CA SER A 390 -14.42 16.58 -6.31
C SER A 390 -15.31 16.99 -7.48
N LEU A 391 -16.45 16.32 -7.61
CA LEU A 391 -17.35 16.51 -8.75
C LEU A 391 -17.79 17.97 -8.93
N CYS A 392 -17.99 18.70 -7.83
CA CYS A 392 -18.40 20.11 -7.86
C CYS A 392 -17.36 21.07 -8.49
N ALA A 393 -16.12 20.60 -8.70
CA ALA A 393 -15.01 21.36 -9.29
C ALA A 393 -14.71 20.95 -10.75
N VAL A 394 -15.57 20.12 -11.37
CA VAL A 394 -15.49 19.81 -12.80
C VAL A 394 -16.06 20.99 -13.59
N ASP A 395 -15.26 21.58 -14.50
CA ASP A 395 -15.68 22.75 -15.27
C ASP A 395 -16.57 22.36 -16.44
N SER A 396 -16.23 21.29 -17.14
CA SER A 396 -16.94 20.93 -18.37
C SER A 396 -16.79 19.46 -18.74
N ILE A 397 -17.79 18.99 -19.50
CA ILE A 397 -17.78 17.70 -20.18
C ILE A 397 -17.71 17.92 -21.69
N HIS A 398 -16.80 17.21 -22.34
CA HIS A 398 -16.65 17.18 -23.79
C HIS A 398 -16.85 15.75 -24.30
N MET A 399 -17.59 15.59 -25.39
CA MET A 399 -17.87 14.29 -25.99
C MET A 399 -17.54 14.30 -27.48
N GLN A 400 -16.97 13.19 -27.95
CA GLN A 400 -16.64 13.01 -29.36
C GLN A 400 -16.93 11.58 -29.80
N ASN A 401 -17.51 11.44 -30.99
CA ASN A 401 -17.65 10.14 -31.65
C ASN A 401 -16.30 9.71 -32.28
N THR A 402 -15.69 8.67 -31.70
CA THR A 402 -14.36 8.16 -32.09
C THR A 402 -14.41 6.89 -32.94
N ALA A 403 -15.58 6.48 -33.44
CA ALA A 403 -15.68 5.26 -34.24
C ALA A 403 -14.72 5.27 -35.45
N THR A 404 -14.05 4.13 -35.68
CA THR A 404 -12.96 3.98 -36.65
C THR A 404 -13.44 4.03 -38.10
N TRP A 405 -12.55 4.34 -39.04
CA TRP A 405 -12.85 4.47 -40.47
C TRP A 405 -13.60 3.24 -41.08
N PHE A 406 -13.36 2.04 -40.56
CA PHE A 406 -14.04 0.81 -41.01
C PHE A 406 -15.51 0.72 -40.59
N ASN A 407 -15.92 1.45 -39.53
CA ASN A 407 -17.30 1.53 -39.06
C ASN A 407 -17.87 2.89 -39.45
N ARG A 408 -18.91 2.94 -40.30
CA ARG A 408 -19.62 4.20 -40.59
C ARG A 408 -20.12 4.80 -39.28
N LYS A 409 -19.61 6.00 -38.93
CA LYS A 409 -20.09 6.76 -37.77
C LYS A 409 -21.61 7.00 -37.91
N GLU A 410 -22.37 6.77 -36.85
CA GLU A 410 -23.78 7.18 -36.73
C GLU A 410 -23.91 8.26 -35.67
N ASP A 411 -24.94 9.11 -35.81
CA ASP A 411 -25.25 10.11 -34.80
C ASP A 411 -25.80 9.40 -33.57
N VAL A 412 -25.34 9.79 -32.39
CA VAL A 412 -25.73 9.16 -31.13
C VAL A 412 -26.57 10.14 -30.35
N ARG A 413 -27.81 9.75 -30.02
CA ARG A 413 -28.70 10.55 -29.18
C ARG A 413 -28.70 10.01 -27.76
N PHE A 414 -28.25 10.84 -26.82
CA PHE A 414 -28.30 10.57 -25.39
C PHE A 414 -29.58 11.20 -24.81
N LEU A 415 -30.35 10.40 -24.08
CA LEU A 415 -31.50 10.87 -23.31
C LEU A 415 -31.03 11.62 -22.07
N SER A 416 -30.03 11.08 -21.39
CA SER A 416 -29.38 11.70 -20.23
C SER A 416 -27.91 11.28 -20.12
N ILE A 417 -27.10 12.19 -19.60
CA ILE A 417 -25.70 11.94 -19.20
C ILE A 417 -25.55 12.53 -17.80
N CYS A 418 -25.25 11.69 -16.82
CA CYS A 418 -25.15 12.07 -15.42
C CYS A 418 -23.79 11.68 -14.83
N LEU A 419 -23.21 12.57 -14.04
CA LEU A 419 -22.02 12.33 -13.24
C LEU A 419 -22.38 12.37 -11.75
N SER A 420 -21.85 11.45 -10.96
CA SER A 420 -22.01 11.43 -9.49
C SER A 420 -20.72 11.00 -8.78
N GLU A 421 -20.41 11.60 -7.63
CA GLU A 421 -19.30 11.17 -6.76
C GLU A 421 -19.81 10.06 -5.83
N PHE A 422 -18.99 9.02 -5.59
CA PHE A 422 -19.33 7.93 -4.69
C PHE A 422 -18.18 7.58 -3.71
N PRO A 423 -18.48 7.04 -2.51
CA PRO A 423 -19.81 6.76 -1.97
C PRO A 423 -20.63 8.05 -1.75
N PRO A 424 -21.96 7.99 -1.91
CA PRO A 424 -22.78 9.20 -1.95
C PRO A 424 -22.76 9.94 -0.61
N ARG A 425 -22.45 11.24 -0.65
CA ARG A 425 -22.63 12.15 0.50
C ARG A 425 -24.04 12.75 0.43
N ARG A 426 -24.61 13.09 1.58
CA ARG A 426 -26.01 13.56 1.69
C ARG A 426 -26.33 14.80 0.85
N GLU A 427 -25.34 15.58 0.45
CA GLU A 427 -25.49 16.88 -0.23
C GLU A 427 -25.04 16.85 -1.71
N ASP A 428 -24.45 15.74 -2.17
CA ASP A 428 -23.87 15.67 -3.53
C ASP A 428 -24.97 15.28 -4.55
N ALA A 429 -25.55 16.27 -5.21
CA ALA A 429 -26.47 16.05 -6.33
C ALA A 429 -25.70 15.66 -7.61
N PRO A 430 -26.22 14.74 -8.44
CA PRO A 430 -25.59 14.40 -9.70
C PRO A 430 -25.63 15.58 -10.69
N LEU A 431 -24.56 15.75 -11.47
CA LEU A 431 -24.51 16.69 -12.58
C LEU A 431 -25.06 16.01 -13.83
N CYS A 432 -26.26 16.41 -14.28
CA CYS A 432 -26.94 15.78 -15.41
C CYS A 432 -27.20 16.75 -16.56
N VAL A 433 -27.00 16.27 -17.78
CA VAL A 433 -27.39 16.95 -19.02
C VAL A 433 -28.32 16.03 -19.80
N THR A 434 -29.46 16.55 -20.27
CA THR A 434 -30.46 15.76 -20.99
C THR A 434 -30.51 16.13 -22.47
N HIS A 435 -31.01 15.20 -23.29
CA HIS A 435 -31.24 15.40 -24.72
C HIS A 435 -30.00 15.91 -25.49
N VAL A 436 -28.93 15.12 -25.47
CA VAL A 436 -27.67 15.45 -26.15
C VAL A 436 -27.55 14.69 -27.46
N ASP A 437 -27.44 15.44 -28.56
CA ASP A 437 -27.19 14.88 -29.89
C ASP A 437 -25.71 14.98 -30.26
N LEU A 438 -25.03 13.84 -30.31
CA LEU A 438 -23.62 13.73 -30.66
C LEU A 438 -23.47 13.35 -32.14
N TRP A 439 -23.15 14.35 -32.97
CA TRP A 439 -23.00 14.18 -34.41
C TRP A 439 -21.66 13.52 -34.79
N LYS A 440 -21.63 12.81 -35.93
CA LYS A 440 -20.47 12.02 -36.42
C LYS A 440 -19.11 12.74 -36.40
N SER A 441 -19.09 14.04 -36.70
CA SER A 441 -17.86 14.82 -36.91
C SER A 441 -17.77 16.06 -36.03
N THR A 442 -18.79 16.32 -35.21
CA THR A 442 -18.87 17.54 -34.41
C THR A 442 -18.74 17.15 -32.94
N PRO A 443 -17.70 17.61 -32.23
CA PRO A 443 -17.63 17.42 -30.79
C PRO A 443 -18.79 18.17 -30.12
N TRP A 444 -19.28 17.62 -29.03
CA TRP A 444 -20.25 18.27 -28.16
C TRP A 444 -19.58 18.65 -26.84
N SER A 445 -20.03 19.72 -26.21
CA SER A 445 -19.57 20.10 -24.88
C SER A 445 -20.63 20.81 -24.07
N HIS A 446 -20.49 20.74 -22.75
CA HIS A 446 -21.32 21.45 -21.80
C HIS A 446 -20.46 21.89 -20.61
N ASP A 447 -20.61 23.16 -20.24
CA ASP A 447 -19.94 23.74 -19.08
C ASP A 447 -20.86 23.62 -17.86
N PHE A 448 -20.32 23.09 -16.77
CA PHE A 448 -21.00 23.01 -15.49
C PHE A 448 -20.77 24.30 -14.69
N VAL A 449 -21.75 24.68 -13.89
CA VAL A 449 -21.57 25.76 -12.92
C VAL A 449 -20.82 25.20 -11.71
N HIS A 450 -19.76 25.87 -11.26
CA HIS A 450 -19.06 25.49 -10.04
C HIS A 450 -20.02 25.52 -8.84
N LEU A 451 -20.14 24.38 -8.16
CA LEU A 451 -20.99 24.23 -6.98
C LEU A 451 -20.18 24.08 -5.68
N CYS A 452 -18.85 23.95 -5.76
CA CYS A 452 -18.04 23.96 -4.55
C CYS A 452 -18.12 25.36 -3.94
N SER A 453 -18.42 25.44 -2.64
CA SER A 453 -18.15 26.67 -1.90
C SER A 453 -16.65 26.96 -1.98
N ASP A 454 -16.26 28.21 -2.23
CA ASP A 454 -14.86 28.61 -2.11
C ASP A 454 -14.34 28.19 -0.72
N PRO A 455 -13.12 27.62 -0.63
CA PRO A 455 -12.58 27.06 0.60
C PRO A 455 -12.44 28.06 1.75
#